data_AF-R5MIA0-F1
#
_entry.id   AF-R5MIA0-F1
#
_cell.length_a   1.000
_cell.length_b   1.000
_cell.length_c   1.000
_cell.angle_alpha   90.00
_cell.angle_beta   90.00
_cell.angle_gamma   90.00
#
_symmetry.space_group_name_H-M   'P 1'
#
loop_
_entity.id
_entity.type
_entity.pdbx_description
1 polymer ?
#
loop_
_entity_poly.entity_id
_entity_poly.type
_entity_poly.pdbx_seq_one_letter_code
_entity_poly.pdbx_strand_id
1 'polypeptide(L)'
;MKDKIINLKDGTSIYIADEMDYQGRRYVYGLQYDKMTTNVTAKYYILEVVVSDNKLKLKKIEDKNLKDEIYTKFTSNQFAKILED
;
A
#
# COMPACT_ATOMS: atom_id res chain seq x y z
N MET A 1 9.37 -6.15 11.52
CA MET A 1 7.95 -6.16 11.09
C MET A 1 7.17 -4.90 11.51
N LYS A 2 7.45 -4.26 12.66
CA LYS A 2 6.71 -3.05 13.10
C LYS A 2 6.92 -1.82 12.19
N ASP A 3 8.07 -1.72 11.50
CA ASP A 3 8.44 -0.55 10.69
C ASP A 3 7.61 -0.38 9.41
N LYS A 4 6.80 -1.37 9.05
CA LYS A 4 5.94 -1.36 7.87
C LYS A 4 4.44 -1.23 8.20
N ILE A 5 4.05 -0.89 9.43
CA ILE A 5 2.64 -0.75 9.80
C ILE A 5 2.25 0.72 9.87
N ILE A 6 1.26 1.13 9.07
CA ILE A 6 0.65 2.45 9.11
C ILE A 6 -0.71 2.38 9.78
N ASN A 7 -1.02 3.35 10.64
CA ASN A 7 -2.33 3.50 11.27
C ASN A 7 -3.09 4.62 10.59
N LEU A 8 -4.27 4.31 10.05
CA LEU A 8 -5.20 5.29 9.53
C LEU A 8 -5.96 5.98 10.67
N LYS A 9 -6.50 7.16 10.39
CA LYS A 9 -7.28 7.95 11.37
C LYS A 9 -8.53 7.23 11.87
N ASP A 10 -9.08 6.31 11.09
CA ASP A 10 -10.25 5.50 11.46
C ASP A 10 -9.90 4.28 12.34
N GLY A 11 -8.63 4.13 12.74
CA GLY A 11 -8.15 3.02 13.56
C GLY A 11 -7.69 1.80 12.75
N THR A 12 -7.93 1.77 11.43
CA THR A 12 -7.44 0.70 10.55
C THR A 12 -5.91 0.68 10.57
N SER A 13 -5.33 -0.50 10.74
CA SER A 13 -3.89 -0.70 10.58
C SER A 13 -3.61 -1.40 9.27
N ILE A 14 -2.55 -0.97 8.60
CA ILE A 14 -2.16 -1.46 7.28
C ILE A 14 -0.70 -1.85 7.34
N TYR A 15 -0.40 -3.10 7.00
CA TYR A 15 0.96 -3.55 6.74
C TYR A 15 1.33 -3.23 5.28
N ILE A 16 2.40 -2.49 5.06
CA ILE A 16 2.95 -2.17 3.74
C ILE A 16 3.65 -3.42 3.20
N ALA A 17 3.08 -4.01 2.16
CA ALA A 17 3.64 -5.19 1.52
C ALA A 17 4.59 -4.82 0.37
N ASP A 18 4.28 -3.77 -0.40
CA ASP A 18 5.16 -3.28 -1.47
C ASP A 18 4.97 -1.77 -1.71
N GLU A 19 5.96 -1.16 -2.38
CA GLU A 19 5.98 0.26 -2.70
C GLU A 19 6.48 0.48 -4.13
N MET A 20 5.94 1.50 -4.80
CA MET A 20 6.27 1.77 -6.20
C MET A 20 6.13 3.26 -6.51
N ASP A 21 7.02 3.76 -7.36
CA ASP A 21 6.87 5.07 -8.00
C ASP A 21 6.21 4.89 -9.39
N TYR A 22 5.13 5.64 -9.66
CA TYR A 22 4.42 5.63 -10.94
C TYR A 22 3.93 7.04 -11.29
N GLN A 23 4.18 7.49 -12.53
CA GLN A 23 3.81 8.83 -13.02
C GLN A 23 4.24 9.98 -12.08
N GLY A 24 5.44 9.87 -11.48
CA GLY A 24 5.98 10.88 -10.56
C GLY A 24 5.33 10.91 -9.18
N ARG A 25 4.54 9.89 -8.83
CA ARG A 25 3.88 9.74 -7.53
C ARG A 25 4.26 8.41 -6.91
N ARG A 26 4.37 8.38 -5.58
CA ARG A 26 4.65 7.15 -4.84
C ARG A 26 3.36 6.51 -4.36
N TYR A 27 3.26 5.20 -4.52
CA TYR A 27 2.13 4.40 -4.10
C TYR A 27 2.59 3.27 -3.20
N VAL A 28 1.70 2.86 -2.29
CA VAL A 28 1.90 1.69 -1.43
C VAL A 28 0.78 0.70 -1.65
N TYR A 29 1.16 -0.57 -1.73
CA TYR A 29 0.26 -1.70 -1.61
C TYR A 29 0.35 -2.24 -0.19
N GLY A 30 -0.78 -2.22 0.51
CA GLY A 30 -0.86 -2.66 1.89
C GLY A 30 -2.00 -3.62 2.15
N LEU A 31 -1.83 -4.47 3.16
CA LEU A 31 -2.84 -5.40 3.64
C LEU A 31 -3.35 -4.93 5.01
N GLN A 32 -4.64 -5.11 5.28
CA GLN A 32 -5.18 -4.82 6.60
C GLN A 32 -4.46 -5.70 7.62
N TYR A 33 -3.97 -5.07 8.68
CA TYR A 33 -3.34 -5.73 9.80
C TYR A 33 -4.29 -5.74 11.00
N ASP A 34 -4.61 -6.93 11.49
CA ASP A 34 -5.33 -7.10 12.74
C ASP A 34 -4.34 -7.13 13.91
N LYS A 35 -4.38 -6.12 14.76
CA LYS A 35 -3.50 -6.02 15.93
C LYS A 35 -3.79 -7.07 17.00
N MET A 36 -5.02 -7.57 17.08
CA MET A 36 -5.43 -8.53 18.12
C MET A 36 -4.85 -9.91 17.82
N THR A 37 -4.94 -10.32 16.55
CA THR A 37 -4.43 -11.62 16.09
C THR A 37 -3.01 -11.55 15.55
N THR A 38 -2.43 -10.35 15.43
CA THR A 38 -1.12 -10.08 14.83
C THR A 38 -0.97 -10.61 13.39
N ASN A 39 -2.09 -10.71 12.67
CA ASN A 39 -2.13 -11.27 11.31
C ASN A 39 -2.50 -10.21 10.28
N VAL A 40 -2.04 -10.43 9.03
CA VAL A 40 -2.56 -9.71 7.85
C VAL A 40 -3.82 -10.41 7.34
N THR A 41 -4.81 -9.63 6.91
CA THR A 41 -6.02 -10.16 6.30
C THR A 41 -5.94 -10.05 4.77
N ALA A 42 -6.86 -10.72 4.06
CA ALA A 42 -6.95 -10.65 2.60
C ALA A 42 -7.43 -9.27 2.08
N LYS A 43 -7.83 -8.35 2.97
CA LYS A 43 -8.28 -7.03 2.56
C LYS A 43 -7.09 -6.14 2.23
N TYR A 44 -7.00 -5.71 0.99
CA TYR A 44 -5.90 -4.86 0.50
C TYR A 44 -6.30 -3.39 0.36
N TYR A 45 -5.28 -2.54 0.32
CA TYR A 45 -5.35 -1.10 0.16
C TYR A 45 -4.27 -0.65 -0.83
N ILE A 46 -4.64 0.28 -1.71
CA ILE A 46 -3.70 1.01 -2.56
C ILE A 46 -3.85 2.47 -2.20
N LEU A 47 -2.75 3.07 -1.73
CA LEU A 47 -2.74 4.44 -1.25
C LEU A 47 -1.61 5.22 -1.92
N GLU A 48 -1.88 6.47 -2.26
CA GLU A 48 -0.87 7.43 -2.69
C GLU A 48 -0.15 7.99 -1.46
N VAL A 49 1.17 8.05 -1.53
CA VAL A 49 2.03 8.67 -0.52
C VAL A 49 2.36 10.08 -0.97
N VAL A 50 2.00 11.06 -0.16
CA VAL A 50 2.20 12.48 -0.44
C VAL A 50 3.01 13.10 0.69
N VAL A 51 4.09 13.83 0.36
CA VAL A 51 4.80 14.63 1.35
C VAL A 51 4.18 16.02 1.40
N SER A 52 3.68 16.43 2.56
CA SER A 52 3.09 17.75 2.78
C SER A 52 3.46 18.22 4.18
N ASP A 53 3.93 19.47 4.28
CA ASP A 53 4.42 20.08 5.53
C ASP A 53 5.59 19.29 6.14
N ASN A 54 6.49 18.79 5.30
CA ASN A 54 7.60 17.91 5.68
C ASN A 54 7.17 16.62 6.40
N LYS A 55 5.90 16.20 6.22
CA LYS A 55 5.32 14.99 6.79
C LYS A 55 4.73 14.10 5.69
N LEU A 56 4.94 12.79 5.83
CA LEU A 56 4.35 11.81 4.95
C LEU A 56 2.85 11.66 5.27
N LYS A 57 2.00 11.86 4.27
CA LYS A 57 0.55 11.71 4.32
C LYS A 57 0.11 10.63 3.34
N LEU A 58 -0.90 9.85 3.71
CA LEU A 58 -1.53 8.87 2.83
C LEU A 58 -2.83 9.44 2.27
N LYS A 59 -3.05 9.25 0.97
CA LYS A 59 -4.26 9.67 0.26
C LYS A 59 -4.91 8.47 -0.43
N LYS A 60 -6.24 8.38 -0.35
CA LYS A 60 -7.01 7.41 -1.13
C LYS A 60 -7.03 7.82 -2.60
N ILE A 61 -7.02 6.82 -3.47
CA ILE A 61 -7.18 7.01 -4.91
C ILE A 61 -8.67 6.92 -5.21
N GLU A 62 -9.28 8.05 -5.59
CA GLU A 62 -10.70 8.13 -5.93
C GLU A 62 -10.97 7.68 -7.39
N ASP A 63 -9.98 7.83 -8.27
CA ASP A 63 -10.06 7.36 -9.65
C ASP A 63 -9.89 5.84 -9.71
N LYS A 64 -10.97 5.15 -10.12
CA LYS A 64 -10.99 3.69 -10.22
C LYS A 64 -10.02 3.16 -11.28
N ASN A 65 -9.94 3.79 -12.45
CA ASN A 65 -9.08 3.32 -13.55
C ASN A 65 -7.62 3.39 -13.13
N LEU A 66 -7.22 4.51 -12.52
CA LEU A 66 -5.87 4.67 -11.98
C LEU A 66 -5.56 3.64 -10.89
N LYS A 67 -6.52 3.38 -10.00
CA LYS A 67 -6.38 2.37 -8.95
C LYS A 67 -6.17 0.97 -9.53
N ASP A 68 -6.94 0.60 -10.56
CA ASP A 68 -6.86 -0.71 -11.23
C ASP A 68 -5.53 -0.86 -12.00
N GLU A 69 -5.04 0.21 -12.64
CA GLU A 69 -3.71 0.23 -13.27
C GLU A 69 -2.58 0.00 -12.26
N ILE A 70 -2.62 0.73 -11.13
CA ILE A 70 -1.61 0.60 -10.08
C ILE A 70 -1.66 -0.80 -9.45
N TYR A 71 -2.86 -1.34 -9.23
CA TYR A 71 -3.02 -2.72 -8.75
C TYR A 71 -2.33 -3.73 -9.67
N THR A 72 -2.59 -3.62 -10.98
CA THR A 72 -2.00 -4.52 -11.99
C THR A 72 -0.48 -4.44 -12.01
N LYS A 73 0.09 -3.24 -11.79
CA LYS A 73 1.55 -3.08 -11.69
C LYS A 73 2.11 -3.70 -10.42
N PHE A 74 1.46 -3.52 -9.28
CA PHE A 74 1.89 -4.16 -8.03
C PHE A 74 1.90 -5.69 -8.15
N THR A 75 0.82 -6.28 -8.68
CA THR A 75 0.74 -7.73 -8.85
C THR A 75 1.79 -8.22 -9.84
N SER A 76 1.97 -7.55 -10.99
CA SER A 76 2.99 -7.91 -11.98
C SER A 76 4.41 -7.87 -11.38
N ASN A 77 4.74 -6.84 -10.60
CA ASN A 77 6.04 -6.73 -9.94
C ASN A 77 6.25 -7.83 -8.89
N GLN A 78 5.21 -8.19 -8.14
CA GLN A 78 5.29 -9.28 -7.17
C GLN A 78 5.47 -10.63 -7.87
N PHE A 79 4.77 -10.89 -8.97
CA PHE A 79 4.97 -12.10 -9.77
C PHE A 79 6.37 -12.19 -10.36
N ALA A 80 6.90 -11.09 -10.90
CA ALA A 80 8.27 -11.06 -11.43
C ALA A 80 9.30 -11.44 -10.35
N LYS A 81 9.19 -10.87 -9.13
CA LYS A 81 10.08 -11.20 -8.01
C LYS A 81 10.05 -12.68 -7.63
N ILE A 82 8.92 -13.36 -7.75
CA ILE A 82 8.80 -14.80 -7.45
C ILE A 82 9.41 -15.66 -8.56
N LEU A 83 9.37 -15.20 -9.81
CA LEU A 83 9.91 -15.92 -10.96
C LEU A 83 11.44 -15.74 -11.13
N GLU A 84 12.02 -14.74 -10.49
CA GLU A 84 13.48 -14.51 -10.45
C GLU A 84 14.20 -15.33 -9.36
N ASP A 85 13.46 -16.00 -8.46
CA ASP A 85 13.94 -16.97 -7.45
C ASP A 85 13.77 -18.43 -7.95
#